data_AF-A0A2I4DXL2-F1
#
_entry.id   AF-A0A2I4DXL2-F1
#
_cell.length_a   1.000
_cell.length_b   1.000
_cell.length_c   1.000
_cell.angle_alpha   90.00
_cell.angle_beta   90.00
_cell.angle_gamma   90.00
#
_symmetry.space_group_name_H-M   'P 1'
#
loop_
_entity.id
_entity.type
_entity.pdbx_description
1 polymer ?
#
loop_
_entity_poly.entity_id
_entity_poly.type
_entity_poly.pdbx_seq_one_letter_code
_entity_poly.pdbx_strand_id
1 'polypeptide(L)'
;MHPRTKTSPARLSKARARTDPNASNQTQKAFFVGTRKCFGLQIKRKTQPLLNPQLKPLQNLPRGFPLLVIAFDFGIMDDGVDNERHEYTLVVRKPYSGLPTACPSCLPVYIYLKFAQLPFRLDFNSTYPDSDQIPYIESGDYVAYNNENGGVIESLKKDGIVDLDSEFYSVPEWLSTKAMVNSWIEDALMYELWVGSDGTPAKNIYYSDLPWPIGKVLFLKQVHSVKQRLGITKDNAEQKEQEIYKRANIAYSALSTRLGEQNFLFENRPSSVDAVFLAHALLTLQALSETSVMRSKLLEHANLVKYAEKLKIELIEAGSSSSSVPYFQSDPPSSTSRRGPPNWSSKPRSKPKRQKTKEEKTFRRRAKYFLATQVVAILLFLSFVSRSDDEVELDEDEGYGYDD
;
A
#
# COMPACT_ATOMS: atom_id res chain seq x y z
N MET A 1 81.01 10.35 35.98
CA MET A 1 79.84 9.96 35.18
C MET A 1 79.54 8.49 35.46
N HIS A 2 78.53 8.23 36.30
CA HIS A 2 78.24 6.90 36.83
C HIS A 2 77.26 6.10 35.95
N PRO A 3 77.44 4.77 35.84
CA PRO A 3 76.48 3.81 35.27
C PRO A 3 75.68 3.09 36.38
N ARG A 4 74.46 2.60 36.07
CA ARG A 4 73.67 1.53 36.77
C ARG A 4 72.20 1.62 36.33
N THR A 5 71.35 0.60 36.18
CA THR A 5 71.40 -0.87 36.16
C THR A 5 69.98 -1.38 35.85
N LYS A 6 69.89 -2.52 35.13
CA LYS A 6 69.02 -3.73 35.29
C LYS A 6 67.66 -3.57 36.01
N THR A 7 66.55 -4.18 35.57
CA THR A 7 66.30 -5.65 35.63
C THR A 7 64.98 -6.04 34.94
N SER A 8 64.93 -7.24 34.35
CA SER A 8 63.70 -8.02 34.10
C SER A 8 63.41 -8.93 35.32
N PRO A 9 62.18 -9.42 35.55
CA PRO A 9 61.95 -10.86 35.33
C PRO A 9 60.52 -11.32 34.92
N ALA A 10 60.50 -12.39 34.12
CA ALA A 10 59.74 -13.66 34.18
C ALA A 10 58.21 -13.78 34.37
N ARG A 11 57.59 -14.38 33.33
CA ARG A 11 56.55 -15.46 33.26
C ARG A 11 55.70 -15.84 34.48
N LEU A 12 54.38 -15.96 34.22
CA LEU A 12 53.56 -17.11 34.66
C LEU A 12 52.40 -17.40 33.69
N SER A 13 52.18 -18.69 33.47
CA SER A 13 51.30 -19.37 32.50
C SER A 13 49.83 -19.41 32.88
N LYS A 14 48.90 -19.49 31.90
CA LYS A 14 47.74 -20.40 31.99
C LYS A 14 47.11 -20.75 30.64
N ALA A 15 46.40 -21.87 30.67
CA ALA A 15 46.22 -22.82 29.59
C ALA A 15 45.03 -22.58 28.66
N ARG A 16 45.10 -23.30 27.53
CA ARG A 16 44.12 -23.50 26.46
C ARG A 16 42.83 -24.17 26.96
N ALA A 17 41.68 -23.70 26.48
CA ALA A 17 40.47 -24.52 26.35
C ALA A 17 39.84 -24.24 24.98
N ARG A 18 39.69 -25.30 24.17
CA ARG A 18 38.81 -25.37 23.00
C ARG A 18 37.38 -25.50 23.50
N THR A 19 36.44 -24.82 22.87
CA THR A 19 35.01 -25.12 22.95
C THR A 19 34.37 -24.94 21.57
N ASP A 20 33.47 -25.86 21.28
CA ASP A 20 32.94 -26.25 19.97
C ASP A 20 32.04 -25.22 19.27
N PRO A 21 32.01 -25.20 17.92
CA PRO A 21 31.02 -24.47 17.14
C PRO A 21 29.78 -25.34 16.94
N ASN A 22 28.96 -25.53 17.97
CA ASN A 22 27.62 -26.11 17.80
C ASN A 22 26.64 -25.68 18.90
N ALA A 23 26.52 -24.37 19.11
CA ALA A 23 25.56 -23.78 20.03
C ALA A 23 25.01 -22.45 19.48
N SER A 24 24.34 -22.49 18.32
CA SER A 24 23.58 -21.35 17.79
C SER A 24 22.21 -21.73 17.24
N ASN A 25 21.75 -22.97 17.45
CA ASN A 25 20.46 -23.47 16.99
C ASN A 25 19.56 -23.92 18.15
N GLN A 26 19.35 -23.06 19.15
CA GLN A 26 18.32 -23.32 20.17
C GLN A 26 17.89 -22.07 20.97
N THR A 27 17.58 -20.96 20.29
CA THR A 27 16.98 -19.79 21.00
C THR A 27 15.97 -18.98 20.18
N GLN A 28 15.46 -19.52 19.05
CA GLN A 28 14.39 -18.88 18.26
C GLN A 28 13.04 -19.63 18.31
N LYS A 29 12.85 -20.55 19.26
CA LYS A 29 11.56 -21.22 19.49
C LYS A 29 11.06 -21.00 20.92
N ALA A 30 10.81 -19.74 21.30
CA ALA A 30 10.13 -19.41 22.55
C ALA A 30 9.61 -17.97 22.58
N PHE A 31 8.80 -17.54 21.61
CA PHE A 31 7.94 -16.34 21.78
C PHE A 31 6.64 -16.54 20.98
N PHE A 32 5.90 -17.59 21.35
CA PHE A 32 4.54 -17.82 20.86
C PHE A 32 3.69 -18.51 21.92
N VAL A 33 3.60 -17.95 23.13
CA VAL A 33 2.58 -18.33 24.12
C VAL A 33 2.27 -17.13 25.01
N GLY A 34 1.04 -16.63 24.95
CA GLY A 34 0.41 -15.94 26.07
C GLY A 34 -0.09 -14.53 25.80
N THR A 35 -1.35 -14.41 25.38
CA THR A 35 -2.41 -13.71 26.14
C THR A 35 -3.71 -13.69 25.33
N ARG A 36 -4.46 -14.80 25.40
CA ARG A 36 -5.90 -14.82 25.12
C ARG A 36 -6.63 -14.67 26.45
N LYS A 37 -7.43 -13.62 26.64
CA LYS A 37 -8.61 -13.61 27.51
C LYS A 37 -9.49 -12.39 27.28
N CYS A 38 -10.80 -12.62 27.46
CA CYS A 38 -11.93 -11.69 27.47
C CYS A 38 -12.57 -11.38 26.09
N PHE A 39 -13.58 -12.16 25.70
CA PHE A 39 -15.00 -11.80 25.87
C PHE A 39 -15.87 -13.00 25.47
N GLY A 40 -16.66 -13.50 26.42
CA GLY A 40 -17.67 -14.54 26.19
C GLY A 40 -19.06 -13.91 26.11
N LEU A 41 -19.82 -14.26 25.08
CA LEU A 41 -21.28 -14.19 25.10
C LEU A 41 -21.84 -15.59 24.87
N GLN A 42 -22.53 -16.11 25.89
CA GLN A 42 -23.18 -17.41 25.92
C GLN A 42 -24.45 -17.42 25.06
N ILE A 43 -24.59 -18.42 24.18
CA ILE A 43 -25.89 -18.93 23.76
C ILE A 43 -26.01 -20.39 24.21
N LYS A 44 -27.00 -20.62 25.06
CA LYS A 44 -27.30 -21.83 25.83
C LYS A 44 -28.12 -22.78 24.96
N ARG A 45 -27.65 -24.00 24.68
CA ARG A 45 -28.50 -25.12 24.24
C ARG A 45 -28.32 -26.32 25.15
N LYS A 46 -29.48 -26.81 25.59
CA LYS A 46 -29.76 -27.81 26.63
C LYS A 46 -29.49 -29.21 26.08
N THR A 47 -28.73 -30.02 26.81
CA THR A 47 -28.65 -31.47 26.62
C THR A 47 -29.51 -32.16 27.68
N GLN A 48 -30.27 -33.19 27.28
CA GLN A 48 -30.90 -34.17 28.17
C GLN A 48 -30.51 -35.58 27.67
N PRO A 49 -30.05 -36.50 28.53
CA PRO A 49 -29.82 -37.89 28.17
C PRO A 49 -30.87 -38.81 28.83
N LEU A 50 -31.34 -39.86 28.14
CA LEU A 50 -32.03 -40.96 28.82
C LEU A 50 -31.78 -42.32 28.14
N LEU A 51 -31.09 -43.17 28.92
CA LEU A 51 -31.24 -44.60 29.16
C LEU A 51 -31.53 -45.60 28.01
N ASN A 52 -30.62 -46.56 27.92
CA ASN A 52 -30.82 -47.94 27.47
C ASN A 52 -31.59 -48.76 28.53
N PRO A 53 -32.34 -49.81 28.15
CA PRO A 53 -32.00 -51.14 28.67
C PRO A 53 -32.15 -52.30 27.67
N GLN A 54 -31.39 -53.36 27.98
CA GLN A 54 -31.23 -54.65 27.31
C GLN A 54 -32.46 -55.58 27.41
N LEU A 55 -32.70 -56.44 26.40
CA LEU A 55 -32.66 -57.93 26.49
C LEU A 55 -33.15 -58.64 25.18
N LYS A 56 -32.42 -59.71 24.81
CA LYS A 56 -32.57 -60.66 23.66
C LYS A 56 -33.62 -61.77 23.95
N PRO A 57 -33.75 -62.89 23.18
CA PRO A 57 -33.57 -63.21 21.75
C PRO A 57 -34.80 -63.94 21.13
N LEU A 58 -34.90 -64.03 19.80
CA LEU A 58 -35.69 -65.07 19.12
C LEU A 58 -34.89 -65.64 17.94
N GLN A 59 -34.76 -66.96 17.93
CA GLN A 59 -34.10 -67.79 16.92
C GLN A 59 -35.08 -68.19 15.81
N ASN A 60 -34.50 -68.46 14.62
CA ASN A 60 -34.96 -69.32 13.51
C ASN A 60 -35.63 -68.69 12.27
N LEU A 61 -34.77 -68.54 11.22
CA LEU A 61 -34.91 -68.77 9.74
C LEU A 61 -36.08 -68.11 8.94
N PRO A 62 -35.97 -67.93 7.59
CA PRO A 62 -34.97 -68.46 6.65
C PRO A 62 -34.22 -67.43 5.77
N ARG A 63 -33.14 -67.93 5.18
CA ARG A 63 -32.26 -67.26 4.22
C ARG A 63 -33.00 -66.97 2.91
N GLY A 64 -32.76 -65.78 2.36
CA GLY A 64 -32.99 -65.52 0.93
C GLY A 64 -33.65 -64.17 0.64
N PHE A 65 -32.91 -63.08 0.79
CA PHE A 65 -33.18 -61.84 0.04
C PHE A 65 -31.84 -61.16 -0.30
N PRO A 66 -31.63 -60.74 -1.56
CA PRO A 66 -30.38 -60.12 -1.97
C PRO A 66 -30.24 -58.73 -1.31
N LEU A 67 -29.05 -58.42 -0.80
CA LEU A 67 -28.69 -57.05 -0.44
C LEU A 67 -28.81 -56.19 -1.69
N LEU A 68 -29.73 -55.21 -1.66
CA LEU A 68 -29.71 -54.07 -2.55
C LEU A 68 -28.46 -53.24 -2.19
N VAL A 69 -27.34 -53.54 -2.84
CA VAL A 69 -26.19 -52.65 -2.87
C VAL A 69 -26.64 -51.44 -3.69
N ILE A 70 -26.84 -50.30 -3.04
CA ILE A 70 -26.92 -49.02 -3.73
C ILE A 70 -25.51 -48.78 -4.29
N ALA A 71 -25.33 -49.07 -5.57
CA ALA A 71 -24.22 -48.54 -6.34
C ALA A 71 -24.37 -47.02 -6.30
N PHE A 72 -23.51 -46.34 -5.54
CA PHE A 72 -23.15 -44.99 -5.91
C PHE A 72 -22.44 -45.15 -7.26
N ASP A 73 -23.11 -44.74 -8.34
CA ASP A 73 -22.43 -44.42 -9.59
C ASP A 73 -21.37 -43.38 -9.22
N PHE A 74 -20.14 -43.87 -9.00
CA PHE A 74 -18.95 -43.07 -9.19
C PHE A 74 -18.89 -42.88 -10.70
N GLY A 75 -19.67 -41.90 -11.19
CA GLY A 75 -19.41 -41.32 -12.48
C GLY A 75 -17.95 -40.90 -12.42
N ILE A 76 -17.11 -41.61 -13.17
CA ILE A 76 -15.84 -41.06 -13.61
C ILE A 76 -16.26 -39.82 -14.41
N MET A 77 -16.28 -38.68 -13.73
CA MET A 77 -16.06 -37.40 -14.37
C MET A 77 -14.65 -37.54 -14.92
N ASP A 78 -14.62 -37.82 -16.22
CA ASP A 78 -13.52 -37.47 -17.09
C ASP A 78 -13.03 -36.10 -16.59
N ASP A 79 -11.81 -36.04 -16.04
CA ASP A 79 -11.13 -34.79 -15.74
C ASP A 79 -10.86 -34.12 -17.08
N GLY A 80 -11.94 -33.63 -17.70
CA GLY A 80 -11.87 -32.52 -18.60
C GLY A 80 -11.16 -31.44 -17.81
N VAL A 81 -9.94 -31.14 -18.22
CA VAL A 81 -9.28 -29.89 -17.89
C VAL A 81 -10.17 -28.81 -18.46
N ASP A 82 -11.22 -28.47 -17.72
CA ASP A 82 -11.86 -27.18 -17.79
C ASP A 82 -10.75 -26.22 -17.38
N ASN A 83 -10.04 -25.75 -18.41
CA ASN A 83 -9.23 -24.56 -18.33
C ASN A 83 -10.21 -23.40 -18.10
N GLU A 84 -10.85 -23.36 -16.93
CA GLU A 84 -11.45 -22.16 -16.39
C GLU A 84 -10.32 -21.15 -16.37
N ARG A 85 -10.25 -20.33 -17.42
CA ARG A 85 -9.35 -19.20 -17.45
C ARG A 85 -9.76 -18.32 -16.30
N HIS A 86 -9.06 -18.49 -15.18
CA HIS A 86 -9.14 -17.65 -14.01
C HIS A 86 -9.07 -16.19 -14.46
N GLU A 87 -10.23 -15.52 -14.42
CA GLU A 87 -10.36 -14.14 -14.85
C GLU A 87 -9.82 -13.25 -13.74
N TYR A 88 -8.56 -12.83 -13.89
CA TYR A 88 -7.94 -11.92 -12.95
C TYR A 88 -8.61 -10.55 -12.98
N THR A 89 -8.88 -9.99 -11.81
CA THR A 89 -9.30 -8.60 -11.64
C THR A 89 -8.21 -7.86 -10.87
N LEU A 90 -7.63 -6.84 -11.50
CA LEU A 90 -6.70 -5.92 -10.87
C LEU A 90 -7.50 -4.74 -10.32
N VAL A 91 -7.54 -4.61 -9.00
CA VAL A 91 -8.19 -3.50 -8.30
C VAL A 91 -7.17 -2.43 -7.97
N VAL A 92 -7.39 -1.22 -8.49
CA VAL A 92 -6.47 -0.09 -8.36
C VAL A 92 -7.21 1.18 -7.90
N ARG A 93 -6.44 2.26 -7.71
CA ARG A 93 -7.01 3.60 -7.57
C ARG A 93 -7.42 4.14 -8.93
N LYS A 94 -8.38 5.06 -8.93
CA LYS A 94 -9.00 5.66 -10.11
C LYS A 94 -7.99 6.25 -11.12
N PRO A 95 -8.40 6.38 -12.39
CA PRO A 95 -7.59 7.04 -13.41
C PRO A 95 -7.44 8.54 -13.13
N TYR A 96 -6.32 9.11 -13.54
CA TYR A 96 -6.07 10.55 -13.48
C TYR A 96 -4.97 10.93 -14.49
N SER A 97 -5.09 12.12 -15.08
CA SER A 97 -4.14 12.67 -16.07
C SER A 97 -3.83 11.74 -17.26
N GLY A 98 -4.85 11.08 -17.81
CA GLY A 98 -4.68 10.17 -18.96
C GLY A 98 -4.02 8.83 -18.65
N LEU A 99 -3.75 8.52 -17.38
CA LEU A 99 -3.25 7.24 -16.92
C LEU A 99 -4.39 6.32 -16.45
N PRO A 100 -4.28 4.99 -16.65
CA PRO A 100 -5.27 4.02 -16.17
C PRO A 100 -5.40 4.05 -14.64
N THR A 101 -4.29 4.37 -13.97
CA THR A 101 -4.25 4.72 -12.55
C THR A 101 -3.06 5.67 -12.34
N ALA A 102 -3.25 6.75 -11.60
CA ALA A 102 -2.16 7.68 -11.28
C ALA A 102 -1.58 7.44 -9.87
N CYS A 103 -1.79 6.26 -9.30
CA CYS A 103 -1.23 5.90 -8.01
C CYS A 103 0.16 5.23 -8.19
N PRO A 104 1.21 5.72 -7.50
CA PRO A 104 2.56 5.17 -7.55
C PRO A 104 2.67 3.66 -7.28
N SER A 105 1.87 3.10 -6.39
CA SER A 105 1.87 1.65 -6.12
C SER A 105 1.05 0.85 -7.14
N CYS A 106 0.02 1.45 -7.74
CA CYS A 106 -0.90 0.75 -8.64
C CYS A 106 -0.37 0.61 -10.07
N LEU A 107 0.20 1.69 -10.60
CA LEU A 107 0.63 1.74 -12.00
C LEU A 107 1.74 0.73 -12.36
N PRO A 108 2.74 0.44 -11.48
CA PRO A 108 3.70 -0.61 -11.73
C PRO A 108 3.06 -1.99 -11.94
N VAL A 109 2.05 -2.34 -11.13
CA VAL A 109 1.34 -3.62 -11.23
C VAL A 109 0.57 -3.71 -12.55
N TYR A 110 -0.14 -2.64 -12.92
CA TYR A 110 -0.83 -2.57 -14.21
C TYR A 110 0.12 -2.82 -15.38
N ILE A 111 1.27 -2.12 -15.40
CA ILE A 111 2.26 -2.23 -16.47
C ILE A 111 2.91 -3.62 -16.47
N TYR A 112 3.23 -4.17 -15.29
CA TYR A 112 3.80 -5.51 -15.15
C TYR A 112 2.88 -6.57 -15.74
N LEU A 113 1.58 -6.52 -15.44
CA LEU A 113 0.60 -7.45 -16.01
C LEU A 113 0.47 -7.29 -17.54
N LYS A 114 0.56 -6.05 -18.05
CA LYS A 114 0.57 -5.80 -19.50
C LYS A 114 1.81 -6.37 -20.18
N PHE A 115 2.99 -6.19 -19.60
CA PHE A 115 4.23 -6.78 -20.12
C PHE A 115 4.21 -8.31 -20.07
N ALA A 116 3.62 -8.86 -19.01
CA ALA A 116 3.35 -10.29 -18.87
C ALA A 116 2.34 -10.84 -19.89
N GLN A 117 1.60 -9.97 -20.59
CA GLN A 117 0.47 -10.35 -21.43
C GLN A 117 -0.57 -11.19 -20.67
N LEU A 118 -0.68 -11.00 -19.35
CA LEU A 118 -1.68 -11.65 -18.53
C LEU A 118 -3.03 -10.94 -18.78
N PRO A 119 -4.10 -11.64 -19.17
CA PRO A 119 -5.40 -11.03 -19.32
C PRO A 119 -5.98 -10.71 -17.94
N PHE A 120 -6.43 -9.46 -17.75
CA PHE A 120 -7.08 -9.04 -16.52
C PHE A 120 -8.16 -7.99 -16.80
N ARG A 121 -9.16 -7.92 -15.93
CA ARG A 121 -10.10 -6.80 -15.81
C ARG A 121 -9.53 -5.75 -14.88
N LEU A 122 -9.71 -4.48 -15.22
CA LEU A 122 -9.33 -3.36 -14.36
C LEU A 122 -10.56 -2.88 -13.59
N ASP A 123 -10.47 -2.82 -12.27
CA ASP A 123 -11.53 -2.27 -11.41
C ASP A 123 -10.95 -1.23 -10.42
N PHE A 124 -11.82 -0.42 -9.83
CA PHE A 124 -11.45 0.74 -9.03
C PHE A 124 -12.06 0.73 -7.63
N ASN A 125 -11.21 0.78 -6.61
CA ASN A 125 -11.67 0.96 -5.23
C ASN A 125 -11.45 2.41 -4.78
N SER A 126 -12.56 3.11 -4.53
CA SER A 126 -12.56 4.49 -4.01
C SER A 126 -13.00 4.58 -2.54
N THR A 127 -13.40 3.46 -1.94
CA THR A 127 -13.97 3.41 -0.58
C THR A 127 -12.90 3.63 0.48
N TYR A 128 -11.69 3.10 0.26
CA TYR A 128 -10.58 3.16 1.23
C TYR A 128 -9.35 3.87 0.63
N PRO A 129 -9.38 5.21 0.57
CA PRO A 129 -8.35 6.01 -0.10
C PRO A 129 -6.98 5.95 0.59
N ASP A 130 -6.90 5.52 1.84
CA ASP A 130 -5.68 5.35 2.63
C ASP A 130 -5.28 3.89 2.85
N SER A 131 -6.02 2.92 2.29
CA SER A 131 -5.68 1.50 2.39
C SER A 131 -4.32 1.19 1.74
N ASP A 132 -3.49 0.47 2.47
CA ASP A 132 -2.20 -0.09 2.06
C ASP A 132 -2.34 -1.40 1.27
N GLN A 133 -3.53 -2.02 1.30
CA GLN A 133 -3.87 -3.22 0.54
C GLN A 133 -4.02 -2.96 -0.96
N ILE A 134 -4.23 -1.71 -1.38
CA ILE A 134 -4.40 -1.33 -2.80
C ILE A 134 -3.02 -0.97 -3.40
N PRO A 135 -2.63 -1.53 -4.56
CA PRO A 135 -3.43 -2.41 -5.44
C PRO A 135 -3.53 -3.85 -4.93
N TYR A 136 -4.55 -4.58 -5.37
CA TYR A 136 -4.58 -6.03 -5.21
C TYR A 136 -5.11 -6.69 -6.47
N ILE A 137 -4.77 -7.97 -6.65
CA ILE A 137 -5.28 -8.79 -7.73
C ILE A 137 -6.05 -9.95 -7.15
N GLU A 138 -7.22 -10.24 -7.73
CA GLU A 138 -8.09 -11.32 -7.29
C GLU A 138 -8.50 -12.22 -8.46
N SER A 139 -8.72 -13.50 -8.18
CA SER A 139 -9.28 -14.48 -9.11
C SER A 139 -9.87 -15.67 -8.35
N GLY A 140 -11.19 -15.80 -8.34
CA GLY A 140 -11.85 -16.83 -7.53
C GLY A 140 -11.51 -16.66 -6.05
N ASP A 141 -10.93 -17.69 -5.44
CA ASP A 141 -10.47 -17.66 -4.03
C ASP A 141 -9.06 -17.08 -3.86
N TYR A 142 -8.35 -16.77 -4.95
CA TYR A 142 -7.02 -16.16 -4.91
C TYR A 142 -7.12 -14.66 -4.74
N VAL A 143 -6.36 -14.11 -3.77
CA VAL A 143 -6.17 -12.66 -3.61
C VAL A 143 -4.72 -12.39 -3.22
N ALA A 144 -4.06 -11.45 -3.89
CA ALA A 144 -2.75 -10.95 -3.52
C ALA A 144 -2.80 -9.45 -3.26
N TYR A 145 -2.60 -9.06 -2.00
CA TYR A 145 -2.62 -7.67 -1.54
C TYR A 145 -1.25 -6.99 -1.65
N ASN A 146 -1.24 -5.66 -1.81
CA ASN A 146 0.00 -4.89 -1.89
C ASN A 146 0.81 -4.85 -0.58
N ASN A 147 0.16 -4.98 0.58
CA ASN A 147 0.82 -4.96 1.88
C ASN A 147 1.32 -6.36 2.34
N GLU A 148 1.17 -7.39 1.52
CA GLU A 148 1.60 -8.75 1.81
C GLU A 148 2.73 -9.20 0.87
N ASN A 149 3.57 -10.13 1.34
CA ASN A 149 4.55 -10.86 0.51
C ASN A 149 5.53 -10.01 -0.33
N GLY A 150 5.67 -8.71 -0.06
CA GLY A 150 6.49 -7.78 -0.85
C GLY A 150 5.73 -7.08 -1.98
N GLY A 151 4.40 -7.15 -1.99
CA GLY A 151 3.52 -6.53 -2.95
C GLY A 151 3.03 -7.49 -4.04
N VAL A 152 2.05 -7.04 -4.81
CA VAL A 152 1.34 -7.86 -5.81
C VAL A 152 2.28 -8.54 -6.80
N ILE A 153 3.28 -7.81 -7.31
CA ILE A 153 4.26 -8.36 -8.27
C ILE A 153 5.05 -9.52 -7.67
N GLU A 154 5.46 -9.41 -6.41
CA GLU A 154 6.24 -10.46 -5.75
C GLU A 154 5.35 -11.65 -5.33
N SER A 155 4.09 -11.41 -4.97
CA SER A 155 3.10 -12.49 -4.76
C SER A 155 2.89 -13.30 -6.04
N LEU A 156 2.63 -12.65 -7.17
CA LEU A 156 2.42 -13.31 -8.47
C LEU A 156 3.62 -14.18 -8.90
N LYS A 157 4.84 -13.77 -8.56
CA LYS A 157 6.05 -14.56 -8.80
C LYS A 157 6.14 -15.78 -7.88
N LYS A 158 5.95 -15.56 -6.57
CA LYS A 158 6.01 -16.61 -5.55
C LYS A 158 4.98 -17.70 -5.78
N ASP A 159 3.80 -17.31 -6.24
CA ASP A 159 2.68 -18.21 -6.52
C ASP A 159 2.80 -18.89 -7.89
N GLY A 160 3.88 -18.62 -8.65
CA GLY A 160 4.14 -19.24 -9.94
C GLY A 160 3.19 -18.82 -11.05
N ILE A 161 2.44 -17.72 -10.86
CA ILE A 161 1.48 -17.20 -11.83
C ILE A 161 2.21 -16.51 -12.97
N VAL A 162 3.10 -15.56 -12.65
CA VAL A 162 3.93 -14.90 -13.67
C VAL A 162 5.22 -14.30 -13.10
N ASP A 163 6.34 -14.62 -13.74
CA ASP A 163 7.66 -14.09 -13.41
C ASP A 163 8.43 -13.58 -14.63
N LEU A 164 8.44 -12.26 -14.82
CA LEU A 164 9.26 -11.59 -15.84
C LEU A 164 10.74 -11.51 -15.45
N ASP A 165 11.09 -11.77 -14.19
CA ASP A 165 12.43 -11.57 -13.64
C ASP A 165 13.29 -12.84 -13.65
N SER A 166 12.69 -14.00 -13.94
CA SER A 166 13.30 -15.33 -13.82
C SER A 166 14.69 -15.47 -14.46
N GLU A 167 14.89 -14.86 -15.64
CA GLU A 167 16.16 -14.89 -16.37
C GLU A 167 17.20 -13.90 -15.80
N PHE A 168 16.75 -12.86 -15.10
CA PHE A 168 17.59 -11.75 -14.63
C PHE A 168 18.14 -11.94 -13.21
N TYR A 169 17.66 -12.91 -12.43
CA TYR A 169 18.16 -13.14 -11.07
C TYR A 169 19.67 -13.40 -10.99
N SER A 170 20.26 -13.90 -12.07
CA SER A 170 21.70 -14.14 -12.18
C SER A 170 22.52 -12.92 -12.60
N VAL A 171 21.87 -11.80 -12.97
CA VAL A 171 22.50 -10.57 -13.48
C VAL A 171 22.65 -9.55 -12.35
N PRO A 172 23.86 -9.33 -11.79
CA PRO A 172 24.04 -8.43 -10.65
C PRO A 172 23.66 -6.98 -10.95
N GLU A 173 23.91 -6.52 -12.18
CA GLU A 173 23.55 -5.17 -12.63
C GLU A 173 22.03 -4.98 -12.62
N TRP A 174 21.26 -6.01 -12.97
CA TRP A 174 19.80 -5.97 -12.91
C TRP A 174 19.33 -5.84 -11.47
N LEU A 175 19.88 -6.64 -10.55
CA LEU A 175 19.52 -6.58 -9.13
C LEU A 175 19.85 -5.22 -8.52
N SER A 176 21.02 -4.65 -8.84
CA SER A 176 21.41 -3.31 -8.38
C SER A 176 20.50 -2.21 -8.95
N THR A 177 20.07 -2.36 -10.21
CA THR A 177 19.13 -1.41 -10.84
C THR A 177 17.74 -1.52 -10.22
N LYS A 178 17.25 -2.74 -9.95
CA LYS A 178 16.00 -2.97 -9.21
C LYS A 178 16.04 -2.28 -7.85
N ALA A 179 17.12 -2.46 -7.10
CA ALA A 179 17.30 -1.83 -5.79
C ALA A 179 17.33 -0.30 -5.90
N MET A 180 18.04 0.26 -6.89
CA MET A 180 18.12 1.71 -7.10
C MET A 180 16.76 2.33 -7.47
N VAL A 181 15.97 1.68 -8.33
CA VAL A 181 14.64 2.15 -8.72
C VAL A 181 13.68 2.09 -7.53
N ASN A 182 13.62 0.96 -6.83
CA ASN A 182 12.76 0.73 -5.66
C ASN A 182 13.21 1.45 -4.38
N SER A 183 14.29 2.24 -4.45
CA SER A 183 14.72 3.08 -3.33
C SER A 183 14.83 4.53 -3.78
N TRP A 184 15.86 4.89 -4.54
CA TRP A 184 16.18 6.29 -4.84
C TRP A 184 15.11 6.99 -5.67
N ILE A 185 14.56 6.31 -6.69
CA ILE A 185 13.52 6.90 -7.53
C ILE A 185 12.18 6.89 -6.80
N GLU A 186 11.83 5.80 -6.12
CA GLU A 186 10.60 5.71 -5.34
C GLU A 186 10.56 6.75 -4.21
N ASP A 187 11.65 6.92 -3.46
CA ASP A 187 11.76 7.93 -2.40
C ASP A 187 11.62 9.35 -2.94
N ALA A 188 12.22 9.62 -4.10
CA ALA A 188 12.08 10.92 -4.75
C ALA A 188 10.65 11.17 -5.24
N LEU A 189 9.98 10.17 -5.81
CA LEU A 189 8.58 10.32 -6.23
C LEU A 189 7.66 10.54 -5.03
N MET A 190 7.86 9.78 -3.95
CA MET A 190 7.08 9.94 -2.73
C MET A 190 7.33 11.30 -2.07
N TYR A 191 8.59 11.74 -2.01
CA TYR A 191 8.93 13.08 -1.53
C TYR A 191 8.23 14.16 -2.36
N GLU A 192 8.39 14.14 -3.69
CA GLU A 192 7.83 15.15 -4.59
C GLU A 192 6.29 15.17 -4.52
N LEU A 193 5.65 13.99 -4.50
CA LEU A 193 4.20 13.86 -4.46
C LEU A 193 3.58 14.39 -3.17
N TRP A 194 4.20 14.12 -2.02
CA TRP A 194 3.61 14.40 -0.70
C TRP A 194 4.19 15.64 -0.02
N VAL A 195 5.49 15.90 -0.18
CA VAL A 195 6.23 16.90 0.61
C VAL A 195 6.75 18.05 -0.25
N GLY A 196 7.39 17.75 -1.39
CA GLY A 196 8.09 18.74 -2.23
C GLY A 196 7.15 19.61 -3.07
N SER A 197 5.98 19.10 -3.44
CA SER A 197 4.97 19.86 -4.20
C SER A 197 3.94 20.56 -3.30
N ASP A 198 3.05 21.35 -3.89
CA ASP A 198 1.89 21.96 -3.23
C ASP A 198 0.83 20.92 -2.75
N GLY A 199 1.08 19.64 -3.02
CA GLY A 199 0.22 18.51 -2.71
C GLY A 199 -1.04 18.45 -3.57
N THR A 200 -1.16 19.29 -4.61
CA THR A 200 -2.29 19.25 -5.55
C THR A 200 -2.36 17.90 -6.29
N PRO A 201 -1.25 17.35 -6.83
CA PRO A 201 -1.27 16.03 -7.47
C PRO A 201 -1.75 14.93 -6.49
N ALA A 202 -1.19 14.87 -5.29
CA ALA A 202 -1.58 13.88 -4.28
C ALA A 202 -3.07 13.97 -3.90
N LYS A 203 -3.59 15.20 -3.67
CA LYS A 203 -5.02 15.39 -3.38
C LYS A 203 -5.90 14.95 -4.54
N ASN A 204 -5.52 15.25 -5.77
CA ASN A 204 -6.30 14.87 -6.94
C ASN A 204 -6.31 13.35 -7.15
N ILE A 205 -5.17 12.68 -6.93
CA ILE A 205 -5.03 11.23 -7.08
C ILE A 205 -5.80 10.49 -5.98
N TYR A 206 -5.65 10.90 -4.72
CA TYR A 206 -6.12 10.11 -3.57
C TYR A 206 -7.42 10.59 -2.93
N TYR A 207 -7.68 11.91 -2.94
CA TYR A 207 -8.67 12.51 -2.03
C TYR A 207 -9.67 13.45 -2.71
N SER A 208 -9.72 13.49 -4.04
CA SER A 208 -10.60 14.42 -4.77
C SER A 208 -12.09 14.13 -4.57
N ASP A 209 -12.47 12.92 -4.17
CA ASP A 209 -13.86 12.55 -3.90
C ASP A 209 -14.24 12.72 -2.42
N LEU A 210 -13.28 13.06 -1.55
CA LEU A 210 -13.52 13.18 -0.12
C LEU A 210 -13.97 14.59 0.26
N PRO A 211 -15.00 14.73 1.11
CA PRO A 211 -15.35 16.01 1.70
C PRO A 211 -14.21 16.58 2.53
N TRP A 212 -14.09 17.92 2.52
CA TRP A 212 -13.38 18.61 3.59
C TRP A 212 -14.14 18.40 4.91
N PRO A 213 -13.48 18.08 6.05
CA PRO A 213 -12.05 18.09 6.32
C PRO A 213 -11.34 16.73 6.17
N ILE A 214 -12.06 15.64 5.90
CA ILE A 214 -11.55 14.26 5.94
C ILE A 214 -10.32 14.11 5.03
N GLY A 215 -10.42 14.53 3.77
CA GLY A 215 -9.29 14.45 2.83
C GLY A 215 -8.06 15.24 3.26
N LYS A 216 -8.24 16.37 3.98
CA LYS A 216 -7.12 17.16 4.50
C LYS A 216 -6.39 16.44 5.63
N VAL A 217 -7.12 15.76 6.52
CA VAL A 217 -6.53 14.99 7.62
C VAL A 217 -5.74 13.80 7.07
N LEU A 218 -6.32 13.04 6.14
CA LEU A 218 -5.63 11.91 5.50
C LEU A 218 -4.38 12.35 4.75
N PHE A 219 -4.46 13.47 4.03
CA PHE A 219 -3.29 14.06 3.38
C PHE A 219 -2.18 14.39 4.39
N LEU A 220 -2.50 15.06 5.51
CA LEU A 220 -1.50 15.38 6.54
C LEU A 220 -0.91 14.13 7.20
N LYS A 221 -1.72 13.07 7.40
CA LYS A 221 -1.24 11.77 7.89
C LYS A 221 -0.20 11.18 6.92
N GLN A 222 -0.47 11.20 5.62
CA GLN A 222 0.48 10.71 4.62
C GLN A 222 1.75 11.57 4.54
N VAL A 223 1.63 12.89 4.58
CA VAL A 223 2.81 13.79 4.66
C VAL A 223 3.68 13.45 5.87
N HIS A 224 3.07 13.18 7.02
CA HIS A 224 3.80 12.80 8.22
C HIS A 224 4.52 11.45 8.05
N SER A 225 3.81 10.43 7.54
CA SER A 225 4.38 9.10 7.28
C SER A 225 5.57 9.16 6.30
N VAL A 226 5.45 9.92 5.21
CA VAL A 226 6.53 10.09 4.24
C VAL A 226 7.74 10.80 4.86
N LYS A 227 7.51 11.84 5.69
CA LYS A 227 8.60 12.51 6.40
C LYS A 227 9.33 11.57 7.36
N GLN A 228 8.59 10.74 8.11
CA GLN A 228 9.20 9.73 8.98
C GLN A 228 10.01 8.71 8.18
N ARG A 229 9.45 8.16 7.11
CA ARG A 229 10.14 7.19 6.23
C ARG A 229 11.45 7.73 5.66
N LEU A 230 11.45 9.00 5.25
CA LEU A 230 12.60 9.67 4.65
C LEU A 230 13.54 10.33 5.68
N GLY A 231 13.24 10.25 6.98
CA GLY A 231 14.02 10.86 8.05
C GLY A 231 14.07 12.39 7.96
N ILE A 232 13.00 13.02 7.46
CA ILE A 232 12.87 14.47 7.31
C ILE A 232 12.35 15.07 8.62
N THR A 233 13.21 15.86 9.27
CA THR A 233 12.88 16.69 10.42
C THR A 233 12.84 18.16 10.00
N LYS A 234 12.49 19.05 10.93
CA LYS A 234 12.52 20.50 10.67
C LYS A 234 13.95 21.01 10.42
N ASP A 235 14.93 20.42 11.10
CA ASP A 235 16.31 20.92 11.10
C ASP A 235 17.13 20.41 9.92
N ASN A 236 16.72 19.30 9.30
CA ASN A 236 17.46 18.67 8.18
C ASN A 236 16.71 18.71 6.84
N ALA A 237 15.55 19.38 6.76
CA ALA A 237 14.65 19.31 5.61
C ALA A 237 15.33 19.66 4.28
N GLU A 238 16.08 20.77 4.24
CA GLU A 238 16.78 21.24 3.04
C GLU A 238 17.90 20.27 2.63
N GLN A 239 18.68 19.78 3.58
CA GLN A 239 19.73 18.80 3.32
C GLN A 239 19.15 17.49 2.77
N LYS A 240 18.05 17.02 3.35
CA LYS A 240 17.37 15.79 2.91
C LYS A 240 16.77 15.93 1.52
N GLU A 241 16.14 17.07 1.23
CA GLU A 241 15.64 17.39 -0.11
C GLU A 241 16.76 17.33 -1.16
N GLN A 242 17.88 18.01 -0.90
CA GLN A 242 19.03 17.99 -1.79
C GLN A 242 19.59 16.57 -1.99
N GLU A 243 19.67 15.77 -0.92
CA GLU A 243 20.10 14.38 -0.98
C GLU A 243 19.18 13.51 -1.85
N ILE A 244 17.86 13.63 -1.66
CA ILE A 244 16.85 12.87 -2.41
C ILE A 244 16.94 13.18 -3.90
N TYR A 245 16.93 14.47 -4.29
CA TYR A 245 17.02 14.84 -5.69
C TYR A 245 18.37 14.51 -6.32
N LYS A 246 19.47 14.61 -5.55
CA LYS A 246 20.80 14.19 -6.04
C LYS A 246 20.82 12.70 -6.36
N ARG A 247 20.28 11.85 -5.48
CA ARG A 247 20.18 10.39 -5.71
C ARG A 247 19.31 10.08 -6.92
N ALA A 248 18.14 10.72 -7.05
CA ALA A 248 17.27 10.55 -8.21
C ALA A 248 17.96 10.93 -9.53
N ASN A 249 18.69 12.05 -9.54
CA ASN A 249 19.44 12.48 -10.73
C ASN A 249 20.56 11.50 -11.14
N ILE A 250 21.27 10.94 -10.15
CA ILE A 250 22.25 9.88 -10.39
C ILE A 250 21.56 8.64 -10.97
N ALA A 251 20.41 8.25 -10.42
CA ALA A 251 19.64 7.12 -10.90
C ALA A 251 19.15 7.32 -12.35
N TYR A 252 18.62 8.49 -12.70
CA TYR A 252 18.24 8.80 -14.07
C TYR A 252 19.43 8.79 -15.03
N SER A 253 20.58 9.33 -14.62
CA SER A 253 21.80 9.26 -15.43
C SER A 253 22.27 7.82 -15.67
N ALA A 254 22.21 6.98 -14.64
CA ALA A 254 22.55 5.56 -14.74
C ALA A 254 21.57 4.79 -15.63
N LEU A 255 20.26 5.00 -15.46
CA LEU A 255 19.22 4.39 -16.28
C LEU A 255 19.29 4.86 -17.74
N SER A 256 19.54 6.14 -17.98
CA SER A 256 19.72 6.70 -19.32
C SER A 256 20.90 6.05 -20.03
N THR A 257 22.02 5.90 -19.33
CA THR A 257 23.20 5.18 -19.83
C THR A 257 22.90 3.71 -20.09
N ARG A 258 22.19 3.05 -19.16
CA ARG A 258 21.84 1.63 -19.26
C ARG A 258 20.90 1.35 -20.43
N LEU A 259 19.88 2.18 -20.61
CA LEU A 259 18.91 2.04 -21.69
C LEU A 259 19.56 2.27 -23.05
N GLY A 260 20.39 3.31 -23.18
CA GLY A 260 20.99 3.69 -24.45
C GLY A 260 19.91 3.86 -25.54
N GLU A 261 19.98 3.01 -26.56
CA GLU A 261 19.03 2.94 -27.68
C GLU A 261 18.14 1.67 -27.65
N GLN A 262 18.21 0.88 -26.57
CA GLN A 262 17.43 -0.36 -26.43
C GLN A 262 15.95 -0.08 -26.13
N ASN A 263 15.08 -1.06 -26.36
CA ASN A 263 13.65 -0.91 -26.04
C ASN A 263 13.34 -1.17 -24.56
N PHE A 264 14.22 -1.87 -23.85
CA PHE A 264 14.11 -2.20 -22.42
C PHE A 264 15.48 -2.13 -21.77
N LEU A 265 15.52 -2.00 -20.44
CA LEU A 265 16.75 -1.80 -19.67
C LEU A 265 17.70 -3.00 -19.72
N PHE A 266 17.16 -4.22 -19.89
CA PHE A 266 17.92 -5.46 -19.90
C PHE A 266 17.46 -6.37 -21.03
N GLU A 267 18.43 -6.90 -21.78
CA GLU A 267 18.26 -7.96 -22.79
C GLU A 267 17.13 -7.73 -23.80
N ASN A 268 16.73 -6.46 -23.99
CA ASN A 268 15.63 -6.04 -24.86
C ASN A 268 14.31 -6.78 -24.60
N ARG A 269 14.05 -7.13 -23.33
CA ARG A 269 12.81 -7.75 -22.84
C ARG A 269 12.32 -6.98 -21.61
N PRO A 270 10.99 -6.80 -21.42
CA PRO A 270 10.49 -6.15 -20.22
C PRO A 270 10.72 -7.00 -18.96
N SER A 271 11.16 -6.35 -17.89
CA SER A 271 11.26 -6.91 -16.54
C SER A 271 10.38 -6.16 -15.53
N SER A 272 10.34 -6.59 -14.28
CA SER A 272 9.68 -5.79 -13.22
C SER A 272 10.34 -4.41 -13.03
N VAL A 273 11.64 -4.28 -13.29
CA VAL A 273 12.36 -3.00 -13.21
C VAL A 273 11.84 -2.03 -14.26
N ASP A 274 11.61 -2.50 -15.49
CA ASP A 274 11.02 -1.72 -16.58
C ASP A 274 9.60 -1.27 -16.21
N ALA A 275 8.81 -2.16 -15.61
CA ALA A 275 7.44 -1.85 -15.18
C ALA A 275 7.41 -0.75 -14.11
N VAL A 276 8.24 -0.90 -13.07
CA VAL A 276 8.34 0.08 -11.98
C VAL A 276 8.89 1.40 -12.50
N PHE A 277 9.98 1.40 -13.27
CA PHE A 277 10.55 2.63 -13.79
C PHE A 277 9.61 3.35 -14.76
N LEU A 278 8.96 2.62 -15.66
CA LEU A 278 7.98 3.21 -16.59
C LEU A 278 6.83 3.86 -15.83
N ALA A 279 6.28 3.20 -14.80
CA ALA A 279 5.25 3.79 -13.96
C ALA A 279 5.71 5.12 -13.32
N HIS A 280 6.90 5.15 -12.74
CA HIS A 280 7.49 6.35 -12.16
C HIS A 280 7.63 7.46 -13.21
N ALA A 281 8.24 7.15 -14.36
CA ALA A 281 8.45 8.12 -15.43
C ALA A 281 7.12 8.70 -15.93
N LEU A 282 6.10 7.87 -16.14
CA LEU A 282 4.79 8.31 -16.59
C LEU A 282 4.08 9.19 -15.56
N LEU A 283 4.16 8.85 -14.27
CA LEU A 283 3.61 9.70 -13.19
C LEU A 283 4.31 11.04 -13.13
N THR A 284 5.65 11.04 -13.20
CA THR A 284 6.45 12.27 -13.23
C THR A 284 6.11 13.15 -14.43
N LEU A 285 5.91 12.55 -15.61
CA LEU A 285 5.61 13.26 -16.86
C LEU A 285 4.15 13.68 -17.01
N GLN A 286 3.19 13.05 -16.33
CA GLN A 286 1.76 13.34 -16.55
C GLN A 286 1.04 13.89 -15.32
N ALA A 287 1.41 13.48 -14.11
CA ALA A 287 0.69 13.85 -12.89
C ALA A 287 1.35 14.99 -12.11
N LEU A 288 2.67 15.13 -12.18
CA LEU A 288 3.40 16.16 -11.45
C LEU A 288 3.41 17.50 -12.18
N SER A 289 3.47 18.59 -11.41
CA SER A 289 3.52 19.97 -11.91
C SER A 289 4.74 20.21 -12.81
N GLU A 290 4.63 21.14 -13.75
CA GLU A 290 5.76 21.61 -14.56
C GLU A 290 6.90 22.20 -13.71
N THR A 291 6.58 22.71 -12.52
CA THR A 291 7.54 23.25 -11.55
C THR A 291 8.26 22.16 -10.74
N SER A 292 7.94 20.89 -10.95
CA SER A 292 8.54 19.77 -10.21
C SER A 292 10.04 19.63 -10.52
N VAL A 293 10.86 19.55 -9.48
CA VAL A 293 12.31 19.35 -9.61
C VAL A 293 12.59 17.97 -10.20
N MET A 294 11.90 16.94 -9.70
CA MET A 294 12.02 15.58 -10.23
C MET A 294 11.65 15.50 -11.71
N ARG A 295 10.58 16.20 -12.13
CA ARG A 295 10.19 16.28 -13.54
C ARG A 295 11.27 16.95 -14.38
N SER A 296 11.80 18.09 -13.94
CA SER A 296 12.89 18.77 -14.63
C SER A 296 14.09 17.84 -14.82
N LYS A 297 14.46 17.06 -13.80
CA LYS A 297 15.58 16.11 -13.88
C LYS A 297 15.33 14.95 -14.86
N LEU A 298 14.13 14.39 -14.88
CA LEU A 298 13.79 13.36 -15.87
C LEU A 298 13.86 13.90 -17.31
N LEU A 299 13.40 15.14 -17.53
CA LEU A 299 13.40 15.79 -18.85
C LEU A 299 14.82 16.07 -19.40
N GLU A 300 15.85 16.13 -18.55
CA GLU A 300 17.25 16.22 -18.97
C GLU A 300 17.71 14.96 -19.75
N HIS A 301 16.97 13.84 -19.66
CA HIS A 301 17.29 12.56 -20.28
C HIS A 301 16.31 12.19 -21.41
N ALA A 302 16.55 12.73 -22.62
CA ALA A 302 15.65 12.58 -23.77
C ALA A 302 15.35 11.11 -24.15
N ASN A 303 16.30 10.18 -23.99
CA ASN A 303 16.08 8.77 -24.30
C ASN A 303 15.11 8.10 -23.32
N LEU A 304 15.15 8.45 -22.03
CA LEU A 304 14.20 7.96 -21.02
C LEU A 304 12.79 8.50 -21.27
N VAL A 305 12.67 9.78 -21.66
CA VAL A 305 11.39 10.38 -22.03
C VAL A 305 10.80 9.68 -23.25
N LYS A 306 11.61 9.51 -24.31
CA LYS A 306 11.21 8.78 -25.52
C LYS A 306 10.77 7.35 -25.22
N TYR A 307 11.49 6.66 -24.33
CA TYR A 307 11.13 5.32 -23.85
C TYR A 307 9.76 5.31 -23.17
N ALA A 308 9.50 6.26 -22.27
CA ALA A 308 8.24 6.34 -21.56
C ALA A 308 7.06 6.64 -22.49
N GLU A 309 7.22 7.61 -23.41
CA GLU A 309 6.18 7.97 -24.38
C GLU A 309 5.87 6.84 -25.35
N LYS A 310 6.90 6.17 -25.89
CA LYS A 310 6.73 5.00 -26.76
C LYS A 310 5.90 3.91 -26.08
N LEU A 311 6.30 3.50 -24.88
CA LEU A 311 5.62 2.41 -24.17
C LEU A 311 4.24 2.81 -23.66
N LYS A 312 4.00 4.09 -23.35
CA LYS A 312 2.65 4.59 -23.07
C LYS A 312 1.70 4.32 -24.24
N ILE A 313 2.11 4.68 -25.46
CA ILE A 313 1.28 4.50 -26.65
C ILE A 313 1.01 3.00 -26.89
N GLU A 314 2.05 2.17 -26.81
CA GLU A 314 1.94 0.73 -27.02
C GLU A 314 1.06 0.02 -25.98
N LEU A 315 1.13 0.40 -24.71
CA LEU A 315 0.45 -0.34 -23.62
C LEU A 315 -0.92 0.23 -23.25
N ILE A 316 -1.06 1.56 -23.25
CA ILE A 316 -2.23 2.25 -22.71
C ILE A 316 -3.18 2.68 -23.85
N GLU A 317 -2.65 3.20 -24.96
CA GLU A 317 -3.48 3.74 -26.04
C GLU A 317 -3.92 2.65 -27.03
N ALA A 318 -3.03 1.71 -27.39
CA ALA A 318 -3.40 0.59 -28.27
C ALA A 318 -4.47 -0.34 -27.65
N GLY A 319 -4.48 -0.48 -26.32
CA GLY A 319 -5.47 -1.29 -25.59
C GLY A 319 -6.88 -0.69 -25.54
N SER A 320 -7.04 0.61 -25.82
CA SER A 320 -8.34 1.28 -25.80
C SER A 320 -9.19 0.97 -27.04
N SER A 321 -8.60 0.34 -28.08
CA SER A 321 -9.35 -0.11 -29.26
C SER A 321 -10.09 -1.45 -29.07
N SER A 322 -9.87 -2.16 -27.95
CA SER A 322 -10.48 -3.49 -27.71
C SER A 322 -11.31 -3.59 -26.42
N SER A 323 -11.62 -2.48 -25.75
CA SER A 323 -12.44 -2.46 -24.54
C SER A 323 -13.70 -1.63 -24.78
N SER A 324 -14.83 -2.32 -24.96
CA SER A 324 -16.16 -1.71 -24.98
C SER A 324 -16.52 -1.22 -23.57
N VAL A 325 -16.13 0.02 -23.26
CA VAL A 325 -16.67 0.75 -22.11
C VAL A 325 -18.06 1.27 -22.50
N PRO A 326 -19.13 1.03 -21.70
CA PRO A 326 -20.43 1.61 -21.97
C PRO A 326 -20.34 3.14 -21.87
N TYR A 327 -20.54 3.80 -23.00
CA TYR A 327 -20.68 5.25 -23.08
C TYR A 327 -21.97 5.64 -22.34
N PHE A 328 -21.85 6.20 -21.14
CA PHE A 328 -22.95 6.93 -20.53
C PHE A 328 -23.16 8.22 -21.33
N GLN A 329 -24.08 8.17 -22.30
CA GLN A 329 -24.64 9.36 -22.93
C GLN A 329 -25.30 10.21 -21.84
N SER A 330 -24.72 11.37 -21.56
CA SER A 330 -25.41 12.44 -20.85
C SER A 330 -25.98 13.37 -21.92
N ASP A 331 -27.30 13.32 -22.07
CA ASP A 331 -28.04 14.24 -22.93
C ASP A 331 -27.82 15.70 -22.48
N PRO A 332 -27.74 16.66 -23.43
CA PRO A 332 -27.59 18.07 -23.09
C PRO A 332 -28.92 18.64 -22.57
N PRO A 333 -28.94 19.38 -21.45
CA PRO A 333 -30.16 20.04 -21.02
C PRO A 333 -30.48 21.24 -21.93
N SER A 334 -31.62 21.13 -22.60
CA SER A 334 -32.25 22.19 -23.38
C SER A 334 -32.50 23.44 -22.53
N SER A 335 -32.18 24.58 -23.13
CA SER A 335 -32.41 25.95 -22.64
C SER A 335 -33.87 26.23 -22.27
N THR A 336 -34.10 26.76 -21.07
CA THR A 336 -35.24 27.66 -20.81
C THR A 336 -34.77 28.93 -20.10
N SER A 337 -34.99 30.05 -20.76
CA SER A 337 -34.78 31.41 -20.29
C SER A 337 -35.68 31.74 -19.10
N ARG A 338 -35.10 32.21 -17.97
CA ARG A 338 -35.78 33.09 -17.01
C ARG A 338 -34.82 34.14 -16.45
N ARG A 339 -34.85 35.30 -17.11
CA ARG A 339 -34.91 36.67 -16.55
C ARG A 339 -34.43 36.84 -15.10
N GLY A 340 -33.25 37.43 -14.95
CA GLY A 340 -32.68 37.81 -13.64
C GLY A 340 -33.42 38.98 -12.96
N PRO A 341 -33.39 39.08 -11.62
CA PRO A 341 -33.86 40.26 -10.90
C PRO A 341 -32.71 41.28 -10.72
N PRO A 342 -33.01 42.59 -10.64
CA PRO A 342 -32.02 43.64 -10.57
C PRO A 342 -31.42 43.78 -9.16
N ASN A 343 -30.19 44.30 -9.13
CA ASN A 343 -29.51 44.78 -7.94
C ASN A 343 -30.38 45.79 -7.17
N TRP A 344 -30.75 45.45 -5.95
CA TRP A 344 -31.27 46.39 -4.96
C TRP A 344 -30.51 46.21 -3.65
N SER A 345 -29.58 47.12 -3.39
CA SER A 345 -28.95 47.28 -2.09
C SER A 345 -29.91 48.00 -1.15
N SER A 346 -30.38 47.31 -0.10
CA SER A 346 -30.94 47.98 1.08
C SER A 346 -30.23 47.51 2.33
N LYS A 347 -29.49 48.43 2.95
CA LYS A 347 -29.01 48.37 4.34
C LYS A 347 -30.14 47.86 5.25
N PRO A 348 -29.93 46.80 6.05
CA PRO A 348 -30.93 46.39 7.02
C PRO A 348 -30.96 47.41 8.16
N ARG A 349 -32.04 48.17 8.25
CA ARG A 349 -32.42 48.93 9.45
C ARG A 349 -32.51 47.97 10.65
N SER A 350 -31.92 48.38 11.76
CA SER A 350 -31.93 47.68 13.04
C SER A 350 -33.36 47.35 13.50
N LYS A 351 -33.70 46.06 13.59
CA LYS A 351 -34.93 45.61 14.25
C LYS A 351 -34.72 45.54 15.78
N PRO A 352 -35.73 45.88 16.60
CA PRO A 352 -35.63 45.78 18.05
C PRO A 352 -35.43 44.33 18.49
N LYS A 353 -34.61 44.13 19.53
CA LYS A 353 -34.24 42.82 20.10
C LYS A 353 -35.49 42.01 20.44
N ARG A 354 -35.84 41.04 19.58
CA ARG A 354 -36.79 39.97 19.90
C ARG A 354 -36.24 39.19 21.10
N GLN A 355 -37.00 39.15 22.17
CA GLN A 355 -36.63 38.48 23.41
C GLN A 355 -36.45 36.99 23.12
N LYS A 356 -35.20 36.51 23.09
CA LYS A 356 -34.85 35.10 22.88
C LYS A 356 -35.55 34.26 23.96
N THR A 357 -36.51 33.44 23.55
CA THR A 357 -37.16 32.45 24.39
C THR A 357 -36.12 31.49 24.97
N LYS A 358 -36.35 31.01 26.20
CA LYS A 358 -35.39 30.15 26.93
C LYS A 358 -35.01 28.90 26.11
N GLU A 359 -35.92 28.42 25.27
CA GLU A 359 -35.77 27.24 24.41
C GLU A 359 -34.82 27.45 23.21
N GLU A 360 -34.77 28.65 22.62
CA GLU A 360 -33.84 28.95 21.53
C GLU A 360 -32.39 29.04 22.04
N LYS A 361 -32.22 29.51 23.29
CA LYS A 361 -30.91 29.53 23.96
C LYS A 361 -30.44 28.12 24.33
N THR A 362 -31.34 27.22 24.74
CA THR A 362 -30.97 25.82 25.04
C THR A 362 -30.64 25.06 23.76
N PHE A 363 -31.37 25.28 22.66
CA PHE A 363 -31.04 24.66 21.37
C PHE A 363 -29.66 25.08 20.85
N ARG A 364 -29.34 26.38 20.94
CA ARG A 364 -28.03 26.89 20.49
C ARG A 364 -26.88 26.43 21.39
N ARG A 365 -27.14 26.18 22.68
CA ARG A 365 -26.18 25.53 23.60
C ARG A 365 -26.02 24.05 23.26
N ARG A 366 -27.11 23.31 23.06
CA ARG A 366 -27.09 21.89 22.64
C ARG A 366 -26.39 21.69 21.29
N ALA A 367 -26.59 22.60 20.33
CA ALA A 367 -25.87 22.58 19.06
C ALA A 367 -24.35 22.83 19.24
N LYS A 368 -23.96 23.73 20.16
CA LYS A 368 -22.54 23.92 20.51
C LYS A 368 -21.96 22.70 21.21
N TYR A 369 -22.71 22.05 22.10
CA TYR A 369 -22.27 20.81 22.73
C TYR A 369 -22.16 19.69 21.69
N PHE A 370 -23.10 19.55 20.76
CA PHE A 370 -23.01 18.59 19.66
C PHE A 370 -21.76 18.80 18.80
N LEU A 371 -21.46 20.05 18.42
CA LEU A 371 -20.23 20.37 17.70
C LEU A 371 -18.98 20.08 18.53
N ALA A 372 -18.99 20.42 19.83
CA ALA A 372 -17.88 20.13 20.72
C ALA A 372 -17.68 18.62 20.89
N THR A 373 -18.74 17.83 21.01
CA THR A 373 -18.69 16.36 21.09
C THR A 373 -18.15 15.76 19.80
N GLN A 374 -18.52 16.30 18.62
CA GLN A 374 -17.94 15.87 17.35
C GLN A 374 -16.44 16.17 17.28
N VAL A 375 -16.00 17.36 17.71
CA VAL A 375 -14.57 17.71 17.78
C VAL A 375 -13.83 16.81 18.76
N VAL A 376 -14.39 16.52 19.94
CA VAL A 376 -13.81 15.60 20.93
C VAL A 376 -13.73 14.17 20.38
N ALA A 377 -14.76 13.70 19.68
CA ALA A 377 -14.76 12.38 19.06
C ALA A 377 -13.68 12.27 17.96
N ILE A 378 -13.51 13.31 17.15
CA ILE A 378 -12.42 13.39 16.16
C ILE A 378 -11.06 13.39 16.87
N LEU A 379 -10.88 14.18 17.93
CA LEU A 379 -9.62 14.20 18.68
C LEU A 379 -9.32 12.85 19.33
N LEU A 380 -10.31 12.17 19.92
CA LEU A 380 -10.14 10.83 20.48
C LEU A 380 -9.81 9.78 19.41
N PHE A 381 -10.46 9.84 18.24
CA PHE A 381 -10.12 9.00 17.10
C PHE A 381 -8.69 9.25 16.65
N LEU A 382 -8.26 10.51 16.54
CA LEU A 382 -6.89 10.87 16.19
C LEU A 382 -5.88 10.38 17.24
N SER A 383 -6.18 10.52 18.53
CA SER A 383 -5.35 9.99 19.61
C SER A 383 -5.27 8.47 19.61
N PHE A 384 -6.37 7.77 19.31
CA PHE A 384 -6.38 6.31 19.23
C PHE A 384 -5.60 5.81 18.02
N VAL A 385 -5.79 6.43 16.86
CA VAL A 385 -5.05 6.11 15.62
C VAL A 385 -3.56 6.44 15.74
N SER A 386 -3.20 7.48 16.51
CA SER A 386 -1.80 7.83 16.76
C SER A 386 -1.13 6.98 17.85
N ARG A 387 -1.89 6.30 18.71
CA ARG A 387 -1.38 5.50 19.83
C ARG A 387 -1.09 4.04 19.46
N SER A 388 -1.55 3.57 18.31
CA SER A 388 -1.34 2.18 17.88
C SER A 388 0.09 1.86 17.44
N ASP A 389 0.99 2.85 17.30
CA ASP A 389 2.37 2.64 16.83
C ASP A 389 3.49 3.04 17.82
N ASP A 390 3.17 3.48 19.05
CA ASP A 390 4.18 3.88 20.03
C ASP A 390 4.20 2.94 21.25
N GLU A 391 4.88 1.80 21.15
CA GLU A 391 5.57 1.20 22.30
C GLU A 391 6.97 1.80 22.37
N VAL A 392 7.10 2.90 23.11
CA VAL A 392 8.41 3.44 23.51
C VAL A 392 8.49 3.33 25.02
N GLU A 393 9.30 2.39 25.50
CA GLU A 393 9.73 2.30 26.90
C GLU A 393 10.44 3.61 27.28
N LEU A 394 9.90 4.30 28.28
CA LEU A 394 10.56 5.42 28.94
C LEU A 394 11.37 4.86 30.11
N ASP A 395 12.67 4.67 29.90
CA ASP A 395 13.62 4.57 31.01
C ASP A 395 13.92 5.98 31.53
N GLU A 396 13.35 6.30 32.68
CA GLU A 396 13.70 7.44 33.52
C GLU A 396 15.09 7.22 34.13
N ASP A 397 16.06 8.09 33.84
CA ASP A 397 17.14 8.36 34.79
C ASP A 397 17.56 9.85 34.69
N GLU A 398 16.89 10.67 35.50
CA GLU A 398 17.26 12.06 35.77
C GLU A 398 18.42 12.12 36.76
N GLY A 399 19.62 12.48 36.29
CA GLY A 399 20.75 12.86 37.12
C GLY A 399 21.04 14.36 37.01
N TYR A 400 20.50 15.16 37.93
CA TYR A 400 20.80 16.59 38.05
C TYR A 400 22.27 16.81 38.48
N GLY A 401 23.04 17.52 37.65
CA GLY A 401 24.32 18.12 38.04
C GLY A 401 24.09 19.45 38.77
N TYR A 402 24.70 19.59 39.94
CA TYR A 402 24.95 20.89 40.57
C TYR A 402 26.34 21.39 40.13
N ASP A 403 26.42 22.68 39.86
CA ASP A 403 27.62 23.45 39.53
C ASP A 403 28.74 23.32 40.57
N ASP A 404 29.98 23.13 40.10
CA ASP A 404 31.15 24.01 40.34
C ASP A 404 32.30 23.68 39.38
#